data_AF-A0A529XD82-F1
#
_entry.id   AF-A0A529XD82-F1
#
_cell.length_a   1.000
_cell.length_b   1.000
_cell.length_c   1.000
_cell.angle_alpha   90.00
_cell.angle_beta   90.00
_cell.angle_gamma   90.00
#
_symmetry.space_group_name_H-M   'P 1'
#
loop_
_entity.id
_entity.type
_entity.pdbx_description
1 polymer ?
#
loop_
_entity_poly.entity_id
_entity_poly.type
_entity_poly.pdbx_seq_one_letter_code
_entity_poly.pdbx_strand_id
1 'polypeptide(L)'
;LHLSQSMAKSVTGSVCGILVGRGSIDPAKLVTDYLPELGETGWAGATVQHVLDMTTGVRFSEEYTDRYSEIGQVDVATGWKPIPPGSDPHFSWPSHMYELILRLKDRVRPHGEAFEYRSIETDVLAFIMERVSGKRLAQLVSEELWQKLGADESACFT
;
A
#
# COMPACT_ATOMS: atom_id res chain seq x y z
N LEU A 1 15.49 -8.53 16.09
CA LEU A 1 14.55 -7.83 15.17
C LEU A 1 14.98 -6.39 14.99
N HIS A 2 14.89 -5.84 13.77
CA HIS A 2 15.20 -4.44 13.45
C HIS A 2 14.18 -3.92 12.43
N LEU A 3 13.82 -2.63 12.52
CA LEU A 3 12.93 -2.00 11.56
C LEU A 3 13.58 -1.95 10.17
N SER A 4 12.89 -2.47 9.15
CA SER A 4 13.43 -2.62 7.80
C SER A 4 13.04 -1.50 6.83
N GLN A 5 12.10 -0.63 7.22
CA GLN A 5 11.57 0.44 6.40
C GLN A 5 11.11 -0.10 5.03
N SER A 6 11.40 0.61 3.93
CA SER A 6 10.95 0.25 2.59
C SER A 6 11.51 -1.08 2.05
N MET A 7 12.42 -1.77 2.75
CA MET A 7 12.74 -3.17 2.43
C MET A 7 11.52 -4.08 2.58
N ALA A 8 10.56 -3.71 3.44
CA ALA A 8 9.29 -4.42 3.59
C ALA A 8 8.48 -4.44 2.28
N LYS A 9 8.63 -3.44 1.40
CA LYS A 9 7.93 -3.40 0.10
C LYS A 9 8.35 -4.55 -0.80
N SER A 10 9.63 -4.92 -0.80
CA SER A 10 10.14 -6.09 -1.55
C SER A 10 9.57 -7.40 -1.02
N VAL A 11 9.35 -7.51 0.28
CA VAL A 11 8.69 -8.69 0.91
C VAL A 11 7.23 -8.76 0.47
N THR A 12 6.48 -7.67 0.57
CA THR A 12 5.09 -7.58 0.10
C THR A 12 4.97 -7.90 -1.39
N GLY A 13 5.84 -7.33 -2.23
CA GLY A 13 5.89 -7.59 -3.66
C GLY A 13 6.21 -9.05 -4.00
N SER A 14 7.10 -9.69 -3.25
CA SER A 14 7.42 -11.11 -3.42
C SER A 14 6.22 -12.01 -3.13
N VAL A 15 5.45 -11.72 -2.06
CA VAL A 15 4.21 -12.45 -1.75
C VAL A 15 3.16 -12.22 -2.84
N CYS A 16 3.02 -10.99 -3.34
CA CYS A 16 2.14 -10.70 -4.47
C CYS A 16 2.54 -11.53 -5.70
N GLY A 17 3.84 -11.61 -6.02
CA GLY A 17 4.38 -12.44 -7.10
C GLY A 17 4.05 -13.93 -6.95
N ILE A 18 4.06 -14.47 -5.73
CA ILE A 18 3.63 -15.85 -5.45
C ILE A 18 2.14 -16.04 -5.78
N LEU A 19 1.28 -15.09 -5.38
CA LEU A 19 -0.15 -15.14 -5.67
C LEU A 19 -0.46 -14.96 -7.17
N VAL A 20 0.35 -14.16 -7.87
CA VAL A 20 0.32 -14.05 -9.34
C VAL A 20 0.69 -15.37 -10.00
N GLY A 21 1.79 -16.00 -9.57
CA GLY A 21 2.22 -17.31 -10.10
C GLY A 21 1.19 -18.43 -9.90
N ARG A 22 0.27 -18.28 -8.94
CA ARG A 22 -0.86 -19.20 -8.70
C ARG A 22 -2.15 -18.80 -9.40
N GLY A 23 -2.17 -17.68 -10.13
CA GLY A 23 -3.36 -17.16 -10.81
C GLY A 23 -4.41 -16.54 -9.89
N SER A 24 -4.10 -16.28 -8.62
CA SER A 24 -5.02 -15.61 -7.68
C SER A 24 -5.08 -14.10 -7.92
N ILE A 25 -3.99 -13.52 -8.45
CA ILE A 25 -3.91 -12.12 -8.87
C ILE A 25 -3.43 -12.10 -10.32
N ASP A 26 -4.05 -11.25 -11.13
CA ASP A 26 -3.67 -11.01 -12.51
C ASP A 26 -3.14 -9.57 -12.60
N PRO A 27 -1.83 -9.37 -12.88
CA PRO A 27 -1.23 -8.05 -12.98
C PRO A 27 -1.88 -7.16 -14.04
N ALA A 28 -2.49 -7.74 -15.07
CA ALA A 28 -3.16 -7.01 -16.15
C ALA A 28 -4.57 -6.53 -15.77
N LYS A 29 -5.18 -7.09 -14.71
CA LYS A 29 -6.49 -6.63 -14.23
C LYS A 29 -6.42 -5.28 -13.55
N LEU A 30 -7.56 -4.61 -13.53
CA LEU A 30 -7.69 -3.33 -12.86
C LEU A 30 -7.62 -3.52 -11.35
N VAL A 31 -7.06 -2.54 -10.65
CA VAL A 31 -7.12 -2.46 -9.18
C VAL A 31 -8.57 -2.56 -8.70
N THR A 32 -9.50 -1.94 -9.43
CA THR A 32 -10.93 -1.93 -9.13
C THR A 32 -11.63 -3.29 -9.32
N ASP A 33 -11.02 -4.23 -10.03
CA ASP A 33 -11.55 -5.61 -10.12
C ASP A 33 -11.40 -6.34 -8.78
N TYR A 34 -10.45 -5.90 -7.95
CA TYR A 34 -10.20 -6.42 -6.61
C TYR A 34 -10.79 -5.49 -5.53
N LEU A 35 -10.57 -4.19 -5.66
CA LEU A 35 -11.01 -3.15 -4.72
C LEU A 35 -11.95 -2.16 -5.43
N PRO A 36 -13.22 -2.54 -5.70
CA PRO A 36 -14.19 -1.70 -6.42
C PRO A 36 -14.42 -0.33 -5.77
N GLU A 37 -14.18 -0.21 -4.47
CA GLU A 37 -14.26 1.04 -3.72
C GLU A 37 -13.24 2.09 -4.19
N LEU A 38 -12.21 1.69 -4.94
CA LEU A 38 -11.23 2.58 -5.58
C LEU A 38 -11.68 3.09 -6.95
N GLY A 39 -12.91 2.80 -7.39
CA GLY A 39 -13.46 3.29 -8.66
C GLY A 39 -13.64 4.80 -8.73
N GLU A 40 -13.74 5.46 -7.58
CA GLU A 40 -13.83 6.92 -7.46
C GLU A 40 -12.57 7.52 -6.83
N THR A 41 -11.42 6.86 -6.93
CA THR A 41 -10.15 7.37 -6.38
C THR A 41 -9.13 7.60 -7.50
N GLY A 42 -7.94 8.06 -7.13
CA GLY A 42 -6.84 8.22 -8.08
C GLY A 42 -6.42 6.92 -8.77
N TRP A 43 -6.81 5.74 -8.25
CA TRP A 43 -6.51 4.43 -8.87
C TRP A 43 -7.51 3.98 -9.93
N ALA A 44 -8.57 4.74 -10.19
CA ALA A 44 -9.54 4.39 -11.22
C ALA A 44 -8.87 4.20 -12.59
N GLY A 45 -8.91 2.98 -13.13
CA GLY A 45 -8.26 2.60 -14.38
C GLY A 45 -6.78 2.20 -14.27
N ALA A 46 -6.20 2.14 -13.06
CA ALA A 46 -4.89 1.54 -12.84
C ALA A 46 -4.97 0.01 -12.91
N THR A 47 -3.98 -0.64 -13.50
CA THR A 47 -3.78 -2.09 -13.38
C THR A 47 -3.00 -2.41 -12.11
N VAL A 48 -3.05 -3.66 -11.67
CA VAL A 48 -2.20 -4.13 -10.56
C VAL A 48 -0.71 -4.00 -10.92
N GLN A 49 -0.33 -4.20 -12.18
CA GLN A 49 1.03 -3.98 -12.66
C GLN A 49 1.48 -2.51 -12.47
N HIS A 50 0.62 -1.53 -12.71
CA HIS A 50 0.96 -0.13 -12.48
C HIS A 50 1.27 0.16 -11.00
N VAL A 51 0.59 -0.52 -10.08
CA VAL A 51 0.85 -0.42 -8.64
C VAL A 51 2.18 -1.09 -8.28
N LEU A 52 2.43 -2.30 -8.78
CA LEU A 52 3.70 -3.03 -8.59
C LEU A 52 4.91 -2.22 -9.06
N ASP A 53 4.78 -1.53 -10.19
CA ASP A 53 5.87 -0.76 -10.80
C ASP A 53 5.95 0.68 -10.29
N MET A 54 5.07 1.10 -9.37
CA MET A 54 4.93 2.49 -8.93
C MET A 54 4.78 3.49 -10.11
N THR A 55 4.02 3.09 -11.13
CA THR A 55 3.74 3.90 -12.32
C THR A 55 2.31 4.43 -12.35
N THR A 56 1.57 4.34 -11.25
CA THR A 56 0.27 5.00 -11.17
C THR A 56 0.45 6.53 -11.31
N GLY A 57 -0.61 7.20 -11.74
CA GLY A 57 -0.67 8.66 -11.77
C GLY A 57 -1.30 9.28 -10.53
N VAL A 58 -1.47 8.53 -9.42
CA VAL A 58 -2.13 9.01 -8.20
C VAL A 58 -1.37 10.19 -7.61
N ARG A 59 -2.06 11.25 -7.18
CA ARG A 59 -1.42 12.33 -6.42
C ARG A 59 -1.10 11.85 -5.00
N PHE A 60 0.17 11.80 -4.63
CA PHE A 60 0.62 11.45 -3.28
C PHE A 60 1.93 12.18 -2.98
N SER A 61 1.99 12.95 -1.88
CA SER A 61 3.19 13.64 -1.45
C SER A 61 4.04 12.79 -0.52
N GLU A 62 5.29 12.56 -0.92
CA GLU A 62 6.37 11.95 -0.12
C GLU A 62 7.20 13.02 0.64
N GLU A 63 6.65 14.22 0.85
CA GLU A 63 7.36 15.28 1.60
C GLU A 63 7.33 15.00 3.11
N TYR A 64 8.31 14.25 3.60
CA TYR A 64 8.43 13.82 4.99
C TYR A 64 8.52 14.96 6.01
N THR A 65 8.86 16.18 5.59
CA THR A 65 8.95 17.34 6.51
C THR A 65 7.65 18.11 6.62
N ASP A 66 6.71 17.93 5.69
CA ASP A 66 5.37 18.49 5.77
C ASP A 66 4.46 17.53 6.54
N ARG A 67 3.93 18.00 7.67
CA ARG A 67 3.03 17.20 8.51
C ARG A 67 1.71 16.86 7.82
N TYR A 68 1.25 17.68 6.87
CA TYR A 68 -0.03 17.45 6.18
C TYR A 68 0.14 16.66 4.88
N SER A 69 1.38 16.36 4.49
CA SER A 69 1.66 15.46 3.37
C SER A 69 0.97 14.11 3.56
N GLU A 70 0.68 13.43 2.46
CA GLU A 70 0.06 12.11 2.55
C GLU A 70 0.98 11.11 3.24
N ILE A 71 2.30 11.20 3.13
CA ILE A 71 3.23 10.37 3.91
C ILE A 71 3.19 10.69 5.42
N GLY A 72 3.02 11.96 5.80
CA GLY A 72 2.77 12.34 7.20
C GLY A 72 1.43 11.79 7.72
N GLN A 73 0.42 11.72 6.86
CA GLN A 73 -0.86 11.09 7.18
C GLN A 73 -0.75 9.56 7.30
N VAL A 74 0.13 8.90 6.53
CA VAL A 74 0.45 7.47 6.69
C VAL A 74 0.97 7.17 8.10
N ASP A 75 1.87 8.00 8.64
CA ASP A 75 2.39 7.81 10.01
C ASP A 75 1.26 7.80 11.06
N VAL A 76 0.23 8.63 10.88
CA VAL A 76 -0.93 8.69 11.78
C VAL A 76 -1.87 7.51 11.52
N ALA A 77 -2.19 7.23 10.26
CA ALA A 77 -3.12 6.17 9.85
C ALA A 77 -2.63 4.75 10.22
N THR A 78 -1.32 4.55 10.33
CA THR A 78 -0.68 3.30 10.77
C THR A 78 -0.49 3.22 12.29
N GLY A 79 -0.69 4.34 12.99
CA GLY A 79 -0.40 4.45 14.42
C GLY A 79 1.11 4.56 14.74
N TRP A 80 1.98 4.74 13.75
CA TRP A 80 3.42 4.97 13.95
C TRP A 80 3.71 6.26 14.72
N LYS A 81 2.91 7.31 14.47
CA LYS A 81 3.00 8.58 15.20
C LYS A 81 1.60 9.05 15.62
N PRO A 82 1.46 9.72 16.77
CA PRO A 82 0.24 10.44 17.08
C PRO A 82 0.05 11.62 16.13
N ILE A 83 -1.15 12.20 16.11
CA ILE A 83 -1.41 13.48 15.43
C ILE A 83 -0.39 14.52 15.92
N PRO A 84 0.35 15.20 15.02
CA PRO A 84 1.38 16.15 15.41
C PRO A 84 0.82 17.28 16.29
N PRO A 85 1.49 17.67 17.39
CA PRO A 85 1.06 18.79 18.22
C PRO A 85 0.93 20.10 17.42
N GLY A 86 -0.12 20.87 17.71
CA GLY A 86 -0.41 22.12 17.02
C GLY A 86 -0.92 21.96 15.59
N SER A 87 -1.35 20.77 15.19
CA SER A 87 -2.09 20.58 13.94
C SER A 87 -3.44 21.30 13.99
N ASP A 88 -3.93 21.72 12.83
CA ASP A 88 -5.24 22.35 12.68
C ASP A 88 -6.33 21.41 13.25
N PRO A 89 -7.12 21.84 14.25
CA PRO A 89 -8.19 21.01 14.83
C PRO A 89 -9.32 20.72 13.83
N HIS A 90 -9.41 21.44 12.72
CA HIS A 90 -10.38 21.20 11.65
C HIS A 90 -9.88 20.24 10.58
N PHE A 91 -8.58 19.93 10.56
CA PHE A 91 -8.05 18.92 9.65
C PHE A 91 -8.47 17.53 10.13
N SER A 92 -9.25 16.84 9.29
CA SER A 92 -9.64 15.46 9.58
C SER A 92 -8.48 14.53 9.23
N TRP A 93 -7.83 13.98 10.26
CA TRP A 93 -6.80 12.94 10.05
C TRP A 93 -7.45 11.59 9.73
N PRO A 94 -6.84 10.77 8.85
CA PRO A 94 -7.31 9.41 8.61
C PRO A 94 -7.13 8.54 9.87
N SER A 95 -8.15 7.74 10.19
CA SER A 95 -8.15 6.84 11.34
C SER A 95 -7.46 5.50 11.05
N HIS A 96 -7.39 5.09 9.78
CA HIS A 96 -6.69 3.89 9.33
C HIS A 96 -6.25 4.00 7.86
N MET A 97 -5.32 3.14 7.44
CA MET A 97 -4.73 3.19 6.08
C MET A 97 -5.75 3.12 4.94
N TYR A 98 -6.74 2.23 5.05
CA TYR A 98 -7.77 2.14 4.00
C TYR A 98 -8.60 3.43 3.85
N GLU A 99 -8.81 4.18 4.93
CA GLU A 99 -9.50 5.47 4.87
C GLU A 99 -8.65 6.51 4.13
N LEU A 100 -7.34 6.55 4.41
CA LEU A 100 -6.41 7.41 3.67
C LEU A 100 -6.43 7.08 2.17
N ILE A 101 -6.35 5.80 1.80
CA ILE A 101 -6.43 5.37 0.40
C ILE A 101 -7.72 5.87 -0.26
N LEU A 102 -8.87 5.72 0.40
CA LEU A 102 -10.17 6.17 -0.16
C LEU A 102 -10.27 7.68 -0.35
N ARG A 103 -9.51 8.48 0.42
CA ARG A 103 -9.46 9.95 0.33
C ARG A 103 -8.60 10.47 -0.81
N LEU A 104 -7.73 9.66 -1.40
CA LEU A 104 -6.85 10.08 -2.50
C LEU A 104 -7.60 10.03 -3.84
N LYS A 105 -8.16 11.17 -4.23
CA LYS A 105 -9.04 11.29 -5.41
C LYS A 105 -8.31 11.70 -6.69
N ASP A 106 -7.21 12.43 -6.54
CA ASP A 106 -6.60 13.13 -7.66
C ASP A 106 -5.60 12.26 -8.43
N ARG A 107 -5.51 12.53 -9.74
CA ARG A 107 -4.46 12.03 -10.63
C ARG A 107 -3.67 13.20 -11.21
N VAL A 108 -2.35 13.08 -11.23
CA VAL A 108 -1.45 14.08 -11.82
C VAL A 108 -1.01 13.71 -13.24
N ARG A 109 -1.26 12.45 -13.67
CA ARG A 109 -0.96 11.93 -15.00
C ARG A 109 -1.72 10.63 -15.31
N PRO A 110 -1.77 10.17 -16.57
CA PRO A 110 -2.10 8.79 -16.92
C PRO A 110 -1.31 7.71 -16.16
N HIS A 111 -1.95 6.57 -15.87
CA HIS A 111 -1.25 5.40 -15.33
C HIS A 111 -0.31 4.80 -16.38
N GLY A 112 0.85 4.32 -15.94
CA GLY A 112 1.87 3.71 -16.79
C GLY A 112 2.80 4.71 -17.48
N GLU A 113 2.54 6.02 -17.39
CA GLU A 113 3.33 7.03 -18.11
C GLU A 113 4.75 7.20 -17.54
N ALA A 114 4.90 7.20 -16.22
CA ALA A 114 6.19 7.40 -15.56
C ALA A 114 6.24 6.77 -14.16
N PHE A 115 7.43 6.27 -13.81
CA PHE A 115 7.76 5.86 -12.45
C PHE A 115 7.78 7.08 -11.51
N GLU A 116 7.13 6.94 -10.36
CA GLU A 116 7.33 7.83 -9.22
C GLU A 116 7.09 7.04 -7.95
N TYR A 117 8.10 7.06 -7.08
CA TYR A 117 8.06 6.33 -5.83
C TYR A 117 6.93 6.83 -4.93
N ARG A 118 6.06 5.91 -4.49
CA ARG A 118 4.94 6.18 -3.60
C ARG A 118 4.73 5.02 -2.64
N SER A 119 4.84 5.29 -1.34
CA SER A 119 4.74 4.28 -0.31
C SER A 119 3.35 3.65 -0.25
N ILE A 120 2.31 4.46 -0.47
CA ILE A 120 0.91 4.04 -0.42
C ILE A 120 0.54 2.95 -1.44
N GLU A 121 1.29 2.80 -2.54
CA GLU A 121 1.06 1.74 -3.53
C GLU A 121 1.26 0.35 -2.93
N THR A 122 2.19 0.22 -1.98
CA THR A 122 2.43 -1.07 -1.31
C THR A 122 1.26 -1.48 -0.42
N ASP A 123 0.59 -0.51 0.21
CA ASP A 123 -0.62 -0.77 1.01
C ASP A 123 -1.81 -1.16 0.11
N VAL A 124 -1.93 -0.56 -1.07
CA VAL A 124 -2.95 -0.99 -2.06
C VAL A 124 -2.71 -2.44 -2.47
N LEU A 125 -1.47 -2.85 -2.75
CA LEU A 125 -1.14 -4.26 -3.01
C LEU A 125 -1.50 -5.16 -1.83
N ALA A 126 -1.20 -4.74 -0.61
CA ALA A 126 -1.56 -5.48 0.59
C ALA A 126 -3.09 -5.70 0.66
N PHE A 127 -3.90 -4.66 0.49
CA PHE A 127 -5.36 -4.78 0.51
C PHE A 127 -5.90 -5.65 -0.62
N ILE A 128 -5.31 -5.62 -1.83
CA ILE A 128 -5.66 -6.56 -2.90
C ILE A 128 -5.39 -8.00 -2.45
N MET A 129 -4.20 -8.28 -1.89
CA MET A 129 -3.83 -9.61 -1.42
C MET A 129 -4.74 -10.09 -0.29
N GLU A 130 -5.09 -9.22 0.66
CA GLU A 130 -6.03 -9.57 1.72
C GLU A 130 -7.43 -9.87 1.16
N ARG A 131 -7.90 -9.08 0.19
CA ARG A 131 -9.20 -9.27 -0.45
C ARG A 131 -9.31 -10.62 -1.16
N VAL A 132 -8.30 -11.01 -1.94
CA VAL A 132 -8.34 -12.26 -2.73
C VAL A 132 -8.15 -13.50 -1.87
N SER A 133 -7.42 -13.38 -0.75
CA SER A 133 -7.08 -14.52 0.09
C SER A 133 -7.97 -14.69 1.32
N GLY A 134 -8.64 -13.62 1.76
CA GLY A 134 -9.35 -13.57 3.03
C GLY A 134 -8.42 -13.58 4.26
N LYS A 135 -7.11 -13.42 4.08
CA LYS A 135 -6.09 -13.47 5.14
C LYS A 135 -5.43 -12.11 5.31
N ARG A 136 -4.96 -11.83 6.53
CA ARG A 136 -4.19 -10.61 6.82
C ARG A 136 -2.81 -10.67 6.19
N LEU A 137 -2.23 -9.52 5.84
CA LEU A 137 -0.90 -9.44 5.19
C LEU A 137 0.18 -10.18 5.99
N ALA A 138 0.25 -9.99 7.30
CA ALA A 138 1.23 -10.66 8.16
C ALA A 138 1.11 -12.19 8.08
N GLN A 139 -0.11 -12.72 7.99
CA GLN A 139 -0.35 -14.16 7.81
C GLN A 139 0.09 -14.63 6.42
N LEU A 140 -0.20 -13.86 5.36
CA LEU A 140 0.27 -14.16 4.01
C LEU A 140 1.80 -14.16 3.92
N VAL A 141 2.46 -13.15 4.48
CA VAL A 141 3.93 -13.08 4.53
C VAL A 141 4.50 -14.29 5.27
N SER A 142 3.90 -14.66 6.40
CA SER A 142 4.31 -15.83 7.18
C SER A 142 4.20 -17.13 6.38
N GLU A 143 3.00 -17.44 5.90
CA GLU A 143 2.69 -18.73 5.25
C GLU A 143 3.33 -18.84 3.85
N GLU A 144 3.39 -17.74 3.10
CA GLU A 144 3.83 -17.79 1.71
C GLU A 144 5.32 -17.68 1.53
N LEU A 145 5.99 -16.94 2.42
CA LEU A 145 7.41 -16.63 2.29
C LEU A 145 8.21 -16.99 3.55
N TRP A 146 7.89 -16.39 4.70
CA TRP A 146 8.79 -16.39 5.87
C TRP A 146 9.04 -17.81 6.42
N GLN A 147 7.99 -18.61 6.59
CA GLN A 147 8.12 -19.99 7.07
C GLN A 147 8.86 -20.90 6.08
N LYS A 148 8.85 -20.57 4.78
CA LYS A 148 9.51 -21.36 3.72
C LYS A 148 10.98 -21.01 3.53
N LEU A 149 11.42 -19.84 4.02
CA LEU A 149 12.82 -19.42 3.96
C LEU A 149 13.73 -20.19 4.94
N GLY A 150 13.14 -20.89 5.92
CA GLY A 150 13.90 -21.49 7.01
C GLY A 150 14.55 -20.45 7.94
N ALA A 151 13.89 -19.30 8.11
CA ALA A 151 14.38 -18.22 8.97
C ALA A 151 14.47 -18.68 10.44
N ASP A 152 15.59 -18.38 11.10
CA ASP A 152 15.84 -18.76 12.49
C ASP A 152 14.91 -18.07 13.49
N GLU A 153 14.39 -16.89 13.14
CA GLU A 153 13.59 -16.04 14.01
C GLU A 153 12.28 -15.61 13.33
N SER A 154 11.26 -15.34 14.15
CA SER A 154 10.01 -14.74 13.65
C SER A 154 10.25 -13.30 13.19
N ALA A 155 9.63 -12.91 12.06
CA ALA A 155 9.49 -11.52 11.66
C ALA A 155 8.30 -10.86 12.37
N CYS A 156 8.25 -9.53 12.33
CA CYS A 156 7.09 -8.74 12.74
C CYS A 156 6.66 -7.85 11.57
N PHE A 157 5.38 -7.92 11.21
CA PHE A 157 4.74 -7.10 10.17
C PHE A 157 3.47 -6.52 10.79
N THR A 158 3.36 -5.20 10.81
CA THR A 158 2.28 -4.45 11.47
C THR A 158 1.51 -3.64 10.46
#